data_AF-A0A0R2IPF4-F1
#
_entry.id   AF-A0A0R2IPF4-F1
#
_cell.length_a   1.000
_cell.length_b   1.000
_cell.length_c   1.000
_cell.angle_alpha   90.00
_cell.angle_beta   90.00
_cell.angle_gamma   90.00
#
_symmetry.space_group_name_H-M   'P 1'
#
loop_
_entity.id
_entity.type
_entity.pdbx_description
1 polymer ?
#
loop_
_entity_poly.entity_id
_entity_poly.type
_entity_poly.pdbx_seq_one_letter_code
_entity_poly.pdbx_strand_id
1 'polypeptide(L)'
;MRHRLSIILSALKLPRSTYYHWKRYQPSQHERVDNQLKEKIKLIWENNYRAYGYPRITMVLRKSGICVGSKRILRLMREMEIHSLMNRRFKKPGTHVDHSQLNNLFKKAKKGKTITLIGNFKMNGNVKLPTKANVHVNATKANFTGKSGFFYGVLTKGLNWQGGTFYGGGHEFRLLRNSRATFKNASFHQACGIGGHIFDLMGCSNITITHSHFYGYGHTLSTAIMRKNGNHGEYGESIQTDYANCNSGGPGFNKYGKGHFNGTPSTYITVTHNTWAPEYSGRKLVSLAQVAIGQHDTISSNRRMIAHINFSYNTVKNAVRLSGMGVDIKYFGAPVHFESSRALTINHNTFSTTLKRARPENDIIISNQYGHMPHTTAVSIQNNSFTGYHATHSAIQLYARRGHSIKGVKVRKNATHGMCLIKRYGNTTVSY
;
A
#
# COMPACT_ATOMS: atom_id res chain seq x y z
N MET A 1 41.92 -73.71 24.07
CA MET A 1 40.71 -74.20 24.78
C MET A 1 39.59 -74.45 23.79
N ARG A 2 39.10 -75.69 23.64
CA ARG A 2 37.86 -75.99 22.88
C ARG A 2 36.70 -76.04 23.88
N HIS A 3 35.84 -75.04 23.88
CA HIS A 3 34.62 -75.07 24.71
C HIS A 3 33.52 -75.87 24.03
N ARG A 4 32.78 -76.70 24.78
CA ARG A 4 31.65 -77.46 24.24
C ARG A 4 30.54 -76.49 23.84
N LEU A 5 30.00 -76.65 22.62
CA LEU A 5 28.90 -75.84 22.07
C LEU A 5 27.71 -75.71 23.04
N SER A 6 27.43 -76.76 23.82
CA SER A 6 26.38 -76.75 24.84
C SER A 6 26.60 -75.72 25.95
N ILE A 7 27.86 -75.48 26.35
CA ILE A 7 28.21 -74.50 27.39
C ILE A 7 28.01 -73.08 26.85
N ILE A 8 28.44 -72.84 25.61
CA ILE A 8 28.28 -71.53 24.94
C ILE A 8 26.81 -71.17 24.77
N LEU A 9 26.00 -72.12 24.27
CA LEU A 9 24.56 -71.88 24.05
C LEU A 9 23.80 -71.69 25.37
N SER A 10 24.18 -72.42 26.43
CA SER A 10 23.60 -72.24 27.76
C SER A 10 23.93 -70.86 28.36
N ALA A 11 25.17 -70.39 28.23
CA ALA A 11 25.56 -69.07 28.70
C ALA A 11 24.79 -67.94 27.98
N LEU A 12 24.48 -68.14 26.69
CA LEU A 12 23.67 -67.21 25.88
C LEU A 12 22.15 -67.44 26.02
N LYS A 13 21.70 -68.40 26.84
CA LYS A 13 20.29 -68.80 27.00
C LYS A 13 19.59 -69.16 25.67
N LEU A 14 20.31 -69.80 24.74
CA LEU A 14 19.79 -70.20 23.44
C LEU A 14 19.51 -71.72 23.38
N PRO A 15 18.31 -72.15 22.94
CA PRO A 15 18.05 -73.55 22.65
C PRO A 15 19.00 -74.12 21.58
N ARG A 16 19.38 -75.40 21.69
CA ARG A 16 20.20 -76.08 20.66
C ARG A 16 19.54 -76.07 19.28
N SER A 17 18.20 -76.16 19.23
CA SER A 17 17.43 -76.07 17.99
C SER A 17 17.66 -74.75 17.26
N THR A 18 17.75 -73.62 17.98
CA THR A 18 18.04 -72.30 17.40
C THR A 18 19.41 -72.28 16.73
N TYR A 19 20.43 -72.88 17.36
CA TYR A 19 21.77 -72.96 16.77
C TYR A 19 21.79 -73.80 15.49
N TYR A 20 21.15 -74.97 15.49
CA TYR A 20 21.15 -75.82 14.29
C TYR A 20 20.23 -75.28 13.19
N HIS A 21 19.14 -74.60 13.55
CA HIS A 21 18.28 -73.88 12.61
C HIS A 21 19.05 -72.73 11.94
N TRP A 22 19.81 -71.95 12.72
CA TRP A 22 20.70 -70.92 12.20
C TRP A 22 21.83 -71.52 11.34
N LYS A 23 22.47 -72.61 11.80
CA LYS A 23 23.54 -73.29 11.06
C LYS A 23 23.07 -73.84 9.69
N ARG A 24 21.80 -74.21 9.58
CA ARG A 24 21.17 -74.71 8.34
C ARG A 24 20.39 -73.63 7.59
N TYR A 25 20.42 -72.38 8.06
CA TYR A 25 19.66 -71.31 7.46
C TYR A 25 20.17 -71.01 6.05
N GLN A 26 19.24 -71.00 5.09
CA GLN A 26 19.49 -70.58 3.73
C GLN A 26 18.48 -69.48 3.40
N PRO A 27 18.94 -68.31 2.91
CA PRO A 27 18.02 -67.23 2.60
C PRO A 27 17.04 -67.66 1.51
N SER A 28 15.76 -67.37 1.72
CA SER A 28 14.73 -67.63 0.71
C SER A 28 15.03 -66.82 -0.57
N GLN A 29 14.46 -67.21 -1.71
CA GLN A 29 14.64 -66.45 -2.96
C GLN A 29 14.22 -64.98 -2.81
N HIS A 30 13.13 -64.73 -2.08
CA HIS A 30 12.68 -63.37 -1.77
C HIS A 30 13.68 -62.60 -0.93
N GLU A 31 14.28 -63.23 0.07
CA GLU A 31 15.28 -62.62 0.94
C GLU A 31 16.59 -62.31 0.20
N ARG A 32 17.01 -63.20 -0.71
CA ARG A 32 18.17 -62.94 -1.59
C ARG A 32 17.94 -61.70 -2.45
N VAL A 33 16.77 -61.59 -3.07
CA VAL A 33 16.39 -60.43 -3.90
C VAL A 33 16.29 -59.16 -3.05
N ASP A 34 15.69 -59.24 -1.86
CA ASP A 34 15.60 -58.10 -0.95
C ASP A 34 16.98 -57.66 -0.45
N ASN A 35 17.90 -58.59 -0.17
CA ASN A 35 19.27 -58.26 0.25
C ASN A 35 20.06 -57.58 -0.88
N GLN A 36 19.96 -58.07 -2.13
CA GLN A 36 20.55 -57.39 -3.29
C GLN A 36 19.97 -55.98 -3.50
N LEU A 37 18.66 -55.82 -3.24
CA LEU A 37 18.01 -54.53 -3.36
C LEU A 37 18.40 -53.58 -2.21
N LYS A 38 18.59 -54.09 -0.99
CA LYS A 38 19.10 -53.35 0.18
C LYS A 38 20.48 -52.76 -0.11
N GLU A 39 21.39 -53.53 -0.70
CA GLU A 39 22.71 -53.05 -1.11
C GLU A 39 22.62 -51.87 -2.09
N LYS A 40 21.80 -51.99 -3.13
CA LYS A 40 21.58 -50.91 -4.11
C LYS A 40 20.94 -49.67 -3.48
N ILE A 41 19.94 -49.86 -2.61
CA ILE A 41 19.29 -48.77 -1.86
C ILE A 41 20.32 -48.05 -0.98
N LYS A 42 21.14 -48.80 -0.24
CA LYS A 42 22.16 -48.24 0.66
C LYS A 42 23.22 -47.46 -0.11
N LEU A 43 23.72 -48.01 -1.23
CA LEU A 43 24.67 -47.33 -2.10
C LEU A 43 24.12 -46.01 -2.65
N ILE A 44 22.87 -45.99 -3.15
CA ILE A 44 22.22 -44.76 -3.61
C ILE A 44 22.08 -43.76 -2.46
N TRP A 45 21.71 -44.23 -1.27
CA TRP A 45 21.56 -43.39 -0.10
C TRP A 45 22.88 -42.76 0.34
N GLU A 46 23.97 -43.54 0.43
CA GLU A 46 25.30 -43.07 0.80
C GLU A 46 25.87 -42.10 -0.23
N ASN A 47 25.78 -42.43 -1.52
CA ASN A 47 26.27 -41.59 -2.62
C ASN A 47 25.50 -40.27 -2.79
N ASN A 48 24.33 -40.15 -2.18
CA ASN A 48 23.52 -38.93 -2.22
C ASN A 48 23.47 -38.24 -0.86
N TYR A 49 24.59 -38.28 -0.12
CA TYR A 49 24.78 -37.61 1.18
C TYR A 49 23.69 -37.96 2.19
N ARG A 50 23.14 -39.19 2.10
CA ARG A 50 22.05 -39.68 2.96
C ARG A 50 20.77 -38.82 2.87
N ALA A 51 20.67 -37.95 1.86
CA ALA A 51 19.59 -36.99 1.72
C ALA A 51 18.35 -37.59 1.04
N TYR A 52 18.51 -38.68 0.29
CA TYR A 52 17.39 -39.27 -0.46
C TYR A 52 16.52 -40.16 0.43
N GLY A 53 15.22 -39.89 0.45
CA GLY A 53 14.22 -40.81 0.99
C GLY A 53 13.72 -41.80 -0.07
N TYR A 54 12.87 -42.73 0.36
CA TYR A 54 12.32 -43.79 -0.50
C TYR A 54 11.72 -43.29 -1.84
N PRO A 55 11.09 -42.09 -1.98
CA PRO A 55 10.57 -41.65 -3.28
C PRO A 55 11.68 -41.37 -4.30
N ARG A 56 12.76 -40.70 -3.87
CA ARG A 56 13.90 -40.38 -4.75
C ARG A 56 14.73 -41.61 -5.07
N ILE A 57 14.93 -42.50 -4.10
CA ILE A 57 15.61 -43.78 -4.33
C ILE A 57 14.81 -44.64 -5.32
N THR A 58 13.47 -44.66 -5.22
CA THR A 58 12.60 -45.34 -6.21
C THR A 58 12.81 -44.80 -7.61
N MET A 59 12.94 -43.48 -7.78
CA MET A 59 13.20 -42.88 -9.09
C MET A 59 14.58 -43.25 -9.64
N VAL A 60 15.62 -43.24 -8.79
CA VAL A 60 16.98 -43.61 -9.21
C VAL A 60 17.02 -45.07 -9.66
N LEU A 61 16.45 -45.98 -8.88
CA LEU A 61 16.37 -47.41 -9.24
C LEU A 61 15.61 -47.63 -10.55
N ARG A 62 14.50 -46.93 -10.77
CA ARG A 62 13.75 -46.99 -12.04
C ARG A 62 14.58 -46.49 -13.23
N LYS A 63 15.35 -45.42 -13.05
CA LYS A 63 16.27 -44.92 -14.09
C LYS A 63 17.40 -45.91 -14.40
N SER A 64 17.80 -46.71 -13.43
CA SER A 64 18.77 -47.79 -13.60
C SER A 64 18.14 -49.13 -14.04
N GLY A 65 16.89 -49.12 -14.55
CA GLY A 65 16.21 -50.30 -15.08
C GLY A 65 15.57 -51.22 -14.02
N ILE A 66 15.58 -50.82 -12.74
CA ILE A 66 15.05 -51.62 -11.62
C ILE A 66 13.67 -51.07 -11.22
N CYS A 67 12.62 -51.70 -11.73
CA CYS A 67 11.22 -51.31 -11.45
C CYS A 67 10.70 -51.97 -10.18
N VAL A 68 10.82 -51.27 -9.04
CA VAL A 68 10.30 -51.74 -7.74
C VAL A 68 9.27 -50.75 -7.17
N GLY A 69 8.25 -51.27 -6.48
CA GLY A 69 7.24 -50.47 -5.80
C GLY A 69 7.82 -49.64 -4.64
N SER A 70 7.38 -48.38 -4.54
CA SER A 70 7.88 -47.43 -3.54
C SER A 70 7.66 -47.88 -2.09
N LYS A 71 6.57 -48.61 -1.81
CA LYS A 71 6.30 -49.20 -0.49
C LYS A 71 7.29 -50.29 -0.11
N ARG A 72 7.78 -51.09 -1.07
CA ARG A 72 8.82 -52.10 -0.84
C ARG A 72 10.14 -51.44 -0.47
N ILE A 73 10.51 -50.38 -1.18
CA ILE A 73 11.71 -49.59 -0.87
C ILE A 73 11.59 -48.96 0.53
N LEU A 74 10.43 -48.40 0.87
CA LEU A 74 10.19 -47.87 2.22
C LEU A 74 10.34 -48.93 3.31
N ARG A 75 9.79 -50.14 3.11
CA ARG A 75 9.97 -51.27 4.04
C ARG A 75 11.44 -51.62 4.22
N LEU A 76 12.18 -51.80 3.12
CA LEU A 76 13.60 -52.16 3.16
C LEU A 76 14.48 -51.08 3.81
N MET A 77 14.17 -49.80 3.56
CA MET A 77 14.84 -48.69 4.25
C MET A 77 14.61 -48.74 5.77
N ARG A 78 13.39 -49.05 6.22
CA ARG A 78 13.07 -49.22 7.65
C ARG A 78 13.81 -50.39 8.28
N GLU A 79 13.89 -51.53 7.57
CA GLU A 79 14.64 -52.71 8.04
C GLU A 79 16.15 -52.45 8.16
N MET A 80 16.69 -51.54 7.36
CA MET A 80 18.09 -51.09 7.46
C MET A 80 18.27 -49.90 8.41
N GLU A 81 17.19 -49.43 9.05
CA GLU A 81 17.17 -48.25 9.92
C GLU A 81 17.67 -46.94 9.25
N ILE A 82 17.61 -46.88 7.91
CA ILE A 82 18.00 -45.68 7.15
C ILE A 82 16.80 -44.82 6.78
N HIS A 83 17.01 -43.51 6.81
CA HIS A 83 16.01 -42.53 6.45
C HIS A 83 16.67 -41.31 5.79
N SER A 84 15.86 -40.45 5.18
CA SER A 84 16.35 -39.19 4.61
C SER A 84 16.80 -38.26 5.73
N LEU A 85 18.06 -37.84 5.69
CA LEU A 85 18.60 -36.78 6.57
C LEU A 85 18.25 -35.37 6.09
N MET A 86 17.47 -35.25 5.01
CA MET A 86 16.99 -33.95 4.56
C MET A 86 15.93 -33.45 5.53
N ASN A 87 16.34 -32.58 6.46
CA ASN A 87 15.39 -31.79 7.24
C ASN A 87 14.38 -31.13 6.30
N ARG A 88 13.09 -31.13 6.65
CA ARG A 88 12.06 -30.36 5.94
C ARG A 88 12.51 -28.90 5.89
N ARG A 89 13.18 -28.50 4.81
CA ARG A 89 13.33 -27.09 4.49
C ARG A 89 11.95 -26.62 4.07
N PHE A 90 11.19 -26.06 5.01
CA PHE A 90 10.30 -24.98 4.65
C PHE A 90 11.20 -23.88 4.10
N LYS A 91 11.50 -23.93 2.80
CA LYS A 91 11.85 -22.71 2.10
C LYS A 91 10.61 -21.83 2.23
N LYS A 92 10.52 -21.02 3.29
CA LYS A 92 9.79 -19.77 3.16
C LYS A 92 10.67 -18.97 2.19
N PRO A 93 10.30 -18.81 0.91
CA PRO A 93 10.96 -17.79 0.11
C PRO A 93 10.92 -16.50 0.94
N GLY A 94 12.02 -15.72 0.92
CA GLY A 94 11.96 -14.35 1.44
C GLY A 94 10.70 -13.72 0.87
N THR A 95 9.77 -13.32 1.75
CA THR A 95 8.39 -12.99 1.40
C THR A 95 8.34 -11.71 0.58
N HIS A 96 8.68 -11.84 -0.70
CA HIS A 96 8.17 -11.01 -1.77
C HIS A 96 6.89 -11.71 -2.23
N VAL A 97 5.75 -11.28 -1.67
CA VAL A 97 4.44 -11.67 -2.19
C VAL A 97 4.27 -10.88 -3.49
N ASP A 98 4.17 -11.56 -4.62
CA ASP A 98 3.98 -10.92 -5.92
C ASP A 98 2.59 -10.26 -5.99
N HIS A 99 2.45 -9.19 -6.75
CA HIS A 99 1.18 -8.49 -6.96
C HIS A 99 0.06 -9.43 -7.47
N SER A 100 0.41 -10.48 -8.23
CA SER A 100 -0.55 -11.47 -8.73
C SER A 100 -1.25 -12.21 -7.58
N GLN A 101 -0.55 -12.39 -6.46
CA GLN A 101 -1.10 -12.99 -5.25
C GLN A 101 -2.05 -12.03 -4.53
N LEU A 102 -1.78 -10.71 -4.52
CA LEU A 102 -2.71 -9.70 -3.97
C LEU A 102 -4.06 -9.72 -4.68
N ASN A 103 -4.06 -9.70 -6.02
CA ASN A 103 -5.29 -9.73 -6.80
C ASN A 103 -6.14 -10.98 -6.49
N ASN A 104 -5.48 -12.14 -6.34
CA ASN A 104 -6.16 -13.38 -5.98
C ASN A 104 -6.70 -13.36 -4.54
N LEU A 105 -5.96 -12.78 -3.58
CA LEU A 105 -6.41 -12.63 -2.19
C LEU A 105 -7.65 -11.72 -2.10
N PHE A 106 -7.60 -10.56 -2.76
CA PHE A 106 -8.69 -9.59 -2.75
C PHE A 106 -9.93 -10.09 -3.52
N LYS A 107 -9.74 -10.84 -4.62
CA LYS A 107 -10.84 -11.50 -5.34
C LYS A 107 -11.57 -12.53 -4.47
N LYS A 108 -10.85 -13.26 -3.61
CA LYS A 108 -11.40 -14.28 -2.70
C LYS A 108 -11.93 -13.72 -1.38
N ALA A 109 -11.85 -12.40 -1.19
CA ALA A 109 -12.34 -11.74 0.01
C ALA A 109 -13.83 -12.05 0.25
N LYS A 110 -14.20 -12.28 1.51
CA LYS A 110 -15.59 -12.50 1.93
C LYS A 110 -16.10 -11.27 2.70
N LYS A 111 -17.41 -11.03 2.62
CA LYS A 111 -18.08 -9.93 3.34
C LYS A 111 -17.74 -10.00 4.84
N GLY A 112 -17.37 -8.87 5.44
CA GLY A 112 -17.08 -8.80 6.88
C GLY A 112 -15.79 -9.47 7.33
N LYS A 113 -14.96 -10.01 6.41
CA LYS A 113 -13.72 -10.72 6.77
C LYS A 113 -12.49 -9.82 6.67
N THR A 114 -11.49 -10.19 7.45
CA THR A 114 -10.17 -9.56 7.48
C THR A 114 -9.20 -10.30 6.57
N ILE A 115 -8.48 -9.54 5.75
CA ILE A 115 -7.34 -9.99 4.96
C ILE A 115 -6.09 -9.43 5.61
N THR A 116 -5.20 -10.31 6.08
CA THR A 116 -3.94 -9.90 6.69
C THR A 116 -2.82 -9.99 5.68
N LEU A 117 -2.14 -8.88 5.44
CA LEU A 117 -0.98 -8.76 4.55
C LEU A 117 0.28 -8.66 5.42
N ILE A 118 1.24 -9.55 5.16
CA ILE A 118 2.50 -9.62 5.91
C ILE A 118 3.63 -9.81 4.91
N GLY A 119 4.68 -9.01 5.04
CA GLY A 119 5.88 -9.09 4.21
C GLY A 119 5.98 -7.99 3.17
N ASN A 120 6.83 -8.20 2.17
CA ASN A 120 7.10 -7.20 1.14
C ASN A 120 6.28 -7.53 -0.12
N PHE A 121 5.64 -6.53 -0.69
CA PHE A 121 4.83 -6.62 -1.89
C PHE A 121 5.47 -5.73 -2.95
N LYS A 122 5.99 -6.32 -4.02
CA LYS A 122 6.54 -5.57 -5.15
C LYS A 122 5.46 -5.39 -6.21
N MET A 123 4.92 -4.19 -6.31
CA MET A 123 3.93 -3.79 -7.29
C MET A 123 4.60 -3.50 -8.64
N ASN A 124 4.01 -4.06 -9.70
CA ASN A 124 4.37 -3.85 -11.10
C ASN A 124 3.12 -3.74 -11.99
N GLY A 125 1.95 -3.55 -11.38
CA GLY A 125 0.66 -3.57 -12.04
C GLY A 125 -0.48 -3.19 -11.10
N ASN A 126 -1.69 -3.07 -11.64
CA ASN A 126 -2.83 -2.55 -10.91
C ASN A 126 -3.49 -3.63 -10.05
N VAL A 127 -3.84 -3.28 -8.83
CA VAL A 127 -4.43 -4.19 -7.85
C VAL A 127 -5.89 -3.80 -7.59
N LYS A 128 -6.82 -4.70 -7.91
CA LYS A 128 -8.25 -4.46 -7.63
C LYS A 128 -8.52 -4.67 -6.15
N LEU A 129 -8.99 -3.63 -5.47
CA LEU A 129 -9.42 -3.69 -4.09
C LEU A 129 -10.62 -4.63 -3.93
N PRO A 130 -10.81 -5.21 -2.72
CA PRO A 130 -11.96 -6.08 -2.44
C PRO A 130 -13.29 -5.41 -2.78
N THR A 131 -14.16 -6.11 -3.50
CA THR A 131 -15.49 -5.61 -3.91
C THR A 131 -16.61 -6.02 -2.98
N LYS A 132 -16.40 -7.04 -2.13
CA LYS A 132 -17.39 -7.45 -1.12
C LYS A 132 -17.53 -6.38 -0.05
N ALA A 133 -18.73 -6.26 0.50
CA ALA A 133 -19.02 -5.24 1.50
C ALA A 133 -18.26 -5.48 2.82
N ASN A 134 -17.88 -4.41 3.51
CA ASN A 134 -17.32 -4.46 4.87
C ASN A 134 -16.05 -5.34 4.97
N VAL A 135 -15.17 -5.28 3.97
CA VAL A 135 -13.90 -6.03 4.00
C VAL A 135 -12.87 -5.22 4.79
N HIS A 136 -12.12 -5.91 5.65
CA HIS A 136 -11.02 -5.32 6.41
C HIS A 136 -9.70 -5.79 5.80
N VAL A 137 -8.78 -4.87 5.53
CA VAL A 137 -7.41 -5.15 5.11
C VAL A 137 -6.49 -4.71 6.23
N ASN A 138 -5.78 -5.66 6.85
CA ASN A 138 -4.75 -5.38 7.83
C ASN A 138 -3.37 -5.55 7.19
N ALA A 139 -2.73 -4.44 6.90
CA ALA A 139 -1.44 -4.30 6.25
C ALA A 139 -0.36 -3.76 7.22
N THR A 140 -0.56 -3.79 8.54
CA THR A 140 0.39 -3.20 9.50
C THR A 140 1.79 -3.79 9.47
N LYS A 141 1.94 -5.00 8.93
CA LYS A 141 3.23 -5.69 8.73
C LYS A 141 3.57 -5.87 7.25
N ALA A 142 2.98 -5.04 6.38
CA ALA A 142 3.20 -5.08 4.94
C ALA A 142 3.98 -3.85 4.47
N ASN A 143 4.97 -4.09 3.62
CA ASN A 143 5.65 -3.04 2.86
C ASN A 143 5.30 -3.19 1.38
N PHE A 144 4.96 -2.09 0.72
CA PHE A 144 4.68 -2.02 -0.69
C PHE A 144 5.79 -1.24 -1.37
N THR A 145 6.34 -1.81 -2.43
CA THR A 145 7.41 -1.22 -3.23
C THR A 145 7.03 -1.32 -4.70
N GLY A 146 7.64 -0.55 -5.57
CA GLY A 146 7.29 -0.54 -7.00
C GLY A 146 7.35 0.87 -7.55
N LYS A 147 7.54 1.00 -8.86
CA LYS A 147 7.53 2.31 -9.55
C LYS A 147 6.26 2.54 -10.37
N SER A 148 5.37 1.54 -10.43
CA SER A 148 4.18 1.56 -11.25
C SER A 148 3.11 0.64 -10.69
N GLY A 149 1.88 0.85 -11.13
CA GLY A 149 0.68 0.23 -10.58
C GLY A 149 -0.10 1.19 -9.71
N PHE A 150 -1.30 0.78 -9.33
CA PHE A 150 -2.13 1.46 -8.36
C PHE A 150 -3.15 0.48 -7.79
N PHE A 151 -3.64 0.76 -6.59
CA PHE A 151 -4.83 0.14 -6.05
C PHE A 151 -6.07 0.82 -6.63
N TYR A 152 -7.07 0.03 -6.99
CA TYR A 152 -8.33 0.61 -7.48
C TYR A 152 -9.57 -0.06 -6.91
N GLY A 153 -10.59 0.74 -6.64
CA GLY A 153 -11.92 0.27 -6.26
C GLY A 153 -12.99 1.01 -7.06
N VAL A 154 -13.99 0.28 -7.53
CA VAL A 154 -15.12 0.84 -8.28
C VAL A 154 -16.39 0.36 -7.60
N LEU A 155 -17.20 1.32 -7.12
CA LEU A 155 -18.44 1.07 -6.36
C LEU A 155 -18.24 0.19 -5.11
N THR A 156 -17.03 0.17 -4.55
CA THR A 156 -16.74 -0.57 -3.32
C THR A 156 -17.45 0.07 -2.14
N LYS A 157 -18.04 -0.75 -1.26
CA LYS A 157 -18.75 -0.28 -0.06
C LYS A 157 -18.14 -0.90 1.21
N GLY A 158 -17.76 -0.10 2.19
CA GLY A 158 -17.29 -0.64 3.47
C GLY A 158 -15.84 -1.16 3.44
N LEU A 159 -14.89 -0.46 2.81
CA LEU A 159 -13.48 -0.89 2.83
C LEU A 159 -12.76 -0.31 4.05
N ASN A 160 -12.22 -1.16 4.91
CA ASN A 160 -11.44 -0.74 6.07
C ASN A 160 -9.97 -1.15 5.90
N TRP A 161 -9.11 -0.24 5.48
CA TRP A 161 -7.68 -0.46 5.31
C TRP A 161 -6.91 0.07 6.53
N GLN A 162 -6.10 -0.79 7.14
CA GLN A 162 -5.26 -0.46 8.29
C GLN A 162 -3.81 -0.80 8.02
N GLY A 163 -2.90 0.15 8.20
CA GLY A 163 -1.47 -0.11 8.08
C GLY A 163 -0.94 -0.07 6.65
N GLY A 164 0.34 -0.40 6.53
CA GLY A 164 1.05 -0.51 5.27
C GLY A 164 2.05 0.62 5.11
N THR A 165 3.27 0.25 4.72
CA THR A 165 4.32 1.22 4.38
C THR A 165 4.59 1.16 2.89
N PHE A 166 4.37 2.26 2.19
CA PHE A 166 4.43 2.33 0.73
C PHE A 166 5.65 3.14 0.30
N TYR A 167 6.46 2.60 -0.61
CA TYR A 167 7.73 3.17 -1.05
C TYR A 167 7.81 3.27 -2.58
N GLY A 168 8.10 4.48 -3.08
CA GLY A 168 8.36 4.72 -4.51
C GLY A 168 7.10 4.89 -5.36
N GLY A 169 7.13 5.84 -6.29
CA GLY A 169 5.98 6.52 -6.90
C GLY A 169 4.94 5.73 -7.73
N GLY A 170 4.33 4.68 -7.19
CA GLY A 170 3.29 3.88 -7.84
C GLY A 170 2.26 3.28 -6.88
N HIS A 171 1.93 3.96 -5.79
CA HIS A 171 1.02 3.45 -4.74
C HIS A 171 -0.20 4.34 -4.57
N GLU A 172 -0.88 4.62 -5.67
CA GLU A 172 -2.11 5.40 -5.66
C GLU A 172 -3.30 4.51 -5.27
N PHE A 173 -4.29 5.09 -4.59
CA PHE A 173 -5.59 4.52 -4.31
C PHE A 173 -6.63 5.27 -5.13
N ARG A 174 -6.92 4.75 -6.34
CA ARG A 174 -7.91 5.33 -7.25
C ARG A 174 -9.29 4.75 -6.98
N LEU A 175 -10.18 5.57 -6.42
CA LEU A 175 -11.47 5.15 -5.92
C LEU A 175 -12.58 5.84 -6.71
N LEU A 176 -13.35 5.06 -7.47
CA LEU A 176 -14.50 5.56 -8.23
C LEU A 176 -15.79 5.17 -7.51
N ARG A 177 -16.49 6.17 -6.98
CA ARG A 177 -17.79 6.06 -6.33
C ARG A 177 -17.80 5.04 -5.18
N ASN A 178 -16.68 4.94 -4.48
CA ASN A 178 -16.60 4.13 -3.28
C ASN A 178 -17.32 4.84 -2.13
N SER A 179 -17.87 4.04 -1.21
CA SER A 179 -18.57 4.58 -0.04
C SER A 179 -18.20 3.87 1.24
N ARG A 180 -18.22 4.60 2.36
CA ARG A 180 -17.94 4.07 3.70
C ARG A 180 -16.58 3.38 3.75
N ALA A 181 -15.52 4.09 3.37
CA ALA A 181 -14.16 3.56 3.41
C ALA A 181 -13.32 4.28 4.48
N THR A 182 -12.47 3.54 5.16
CA THR A 182 -11.52 4.08 6.13
C THR A 182 -10.12 3.61 5.79
N PHE A 183 -9.17 4.54 5.73
CA PHE A 183 -7.74 4.29 5.61
C PHE A 183 -7.07 4.85 6.85
N LYS A 184 -6.40 3.98 7.61
CA LYS A 184 -5.77 4.37 8.88
C LYS A 184 -4.37 3.81 9.05
N ASN A 185 -3.51 4.56 9.74
CA ASN A 185 -2.18 4.11 10.16
C ASN A 185 -1.26 3.71 9.00
N ALA A 186 -1.38 4.33 7.83
CA ALA A 186 -0.52 4.06 6.68
C ALA A 186 0.62 5.07 6.57
N SER A 187 1.77 4.64 6.04
CA SER A 187 2.93 5.50 5.81
C SER A 187 3.33 5.47 4.34
N PHE A 188 3.42 6.64 3.72
CA PHE A 188 3.67 6.82 2.30
C PHE A 188 4.98 7.57 2.11
N HIS A 189 6.03 6.87 1.73
CA HIS A 189 7.37 7.40 1.49
C HIS A 189 7.62 7.52 -0.01
N GLN A 190 7.50 8.74 -0.54
CA GLN A 190 7.64 9.05 -1.95
C GLN A 190 6.75 8.14 -2.82
N ALA A 191 5.56 7.84 -2.29
CA ALA A 191 4.72 6.74 -2.74
C ALA A 191 3.89 7.07 -4.00
N CYS A 192 3.72 8.34 -4.33
CA CYS A 192 3.21 8.81 -5.61
C CYS A 192 4.29 9.61 -6.35
N GLY A 193 4.28 9.59 -7.69
CA GLY A 193 5.14 10.46 -8.49
C GLY A 193 4.72 11.93 -8.40
N ILE A 194 5.57 12.81 -8.93
CA ILE A 194 5.18 14.22 -9.19
C ILE A 194 3.97 14.21 -10.15
N GLY A 195 2.93 14.97 -9.80
CA GLY A 195 1.65 15.02 -10.52
C GLY A 195 0.67 13.90 -10.19
N GLY A 196 1.06 12.95 -9.33
CA GLY A 196 0.19 11.84 -8.91
C GLY A 196 -0.44 12.08 -7.54
N HIS A 197 -1.50 11.32 -7.27
CA HIS A 197 -2.27 11.37 -6.03
C HIS A 197 -2.06 10.08 -5.23
N ILE A 198 -1.95 10.16 -3.90
CA ILE A 198 -1.98 8.95 -3.07
C ILE A 198 -3.41 8.43 -2.95
N PHE A 199 -4.38 9.33 -2.78
CA PHE A 199 -5.81 9.02 -2.80
C PHE A 199 -6.47 9.88 -3.87
N ASP A 200 -7.01 9.23 -4.89
CA ASP A 200 -7.78 9.86 -5.96
C ASP A 200 -9.25 9.46 -5.77
N LEU A 201 -10.03 10.39 -5.21
CA LEU A 201 -11.40 10.14 -4.76
C LEU A 201 -12.40 10.71 -5.77
N MET A 202 -12.83 9.88 -6.71
CA MET A 202 -13.78 10.26 -7.77
C MET A 202 -15.22 9.94 -7.37
N GLY A 203 -16.00 10.95 -6.97
CA GLY A 203 -17.41 10.79 -6.59
C GLY A 203 -17.62 9.87 -5.38
N CYS A 204 -16.65 9.81 -4.48
CA CYS A 204 -16.69 8.98 -3.29
C CYS A 204 -17.52 9.60 -2.17
N SER A 205 -18.01 8.79 -1.23
CA SER A 205 -18.76 9.30 -0.07
C SER A 205 -18.41 8.62 1.24
N ASN A 206 -18.40 9.37 2.35
CA ASN A 206 -18.11 8.82 3.67
C ASN A 206 -16.74 8.13 3.71
N ILE A 207 -15.70 8.88 3.33
CA ILE A 207 -14.31 8.40 3.33
C ILE A 207 -13.58 9.02 4.51
N THR A 208 -12.87 8.20 5.28
CA THR A 208 -12.00 8.67 6.37
C THR A 208 -10.56 8.29 6.08
N ILE A 209 -9.66 9.26 6.09
CA ILE A 209 -8.21 9.06 6.00
C ILE A 209 -7.60 9.63 7.28
N THR A 210 -6.95 8.78 8.07
CA THR A 210 -6.55 9.20 9.42
C THR A 210 -5.28 8.56 9.93
N HIS A 211 -4.59 9.24 10.85
CA HIS A 211 -3.38 8.71 11.52
C HIS A 211 -2.32 8.23 10.53
N SER A 212 -2.25 8.84 9.35
CA SER A 212 -1.36 8.42 8.26
C SER A 212 -0.29 9.47 7.98
N HIS A 213 0.83 9.03 7.42
CA HIS A 213 1.99 9.86 7.16
C HIS A 213 2.31 9.90 5.68
N PHE A 214 2.58 11.10 5.17
CA PHE A 214 2.81 11.40 3.77
C PHE A 214 4.14 12.13 3.64
N TYR A 215 5.15 11.46 3.08
CA TYR A 215 6.51 11.93 3.02
C TYR A 215 6.99 12.07 1.58
N GLY A 216 7.19 13.31 1.10
CA GLY A 216 7.84 13.58 -0.18
C GLY A 216 7.14 13.07 -1.44
N TYR A 217 7.53 13.58 -2.61
CA TYR A 217 7.17 13.01 -3.91
C TYR A 217 8.19 11.98 -4.41
N GLY A 218 7.71 11.04 -5.24
CA GLY A 218 8.46 10.04 -5.98
C GLY A 218 9.43 10.59 -7.02
N HIS A 219 10.46 9.80 -7.34
CA HIS A 219 11.63 10.15 -8.17
C HIS A 219 11.37 10.41 -9.67
N THR A 220 10.14 10.67 -10.12
CA THR A 220 9.90 10.87 -11.55
C THR A 220 10.46 12.16 -12.13
N LEU A 221 10.92 13.14 -11.33
CA LEU A 221 11.71 14.26 -11.86
C LEU A 221 12.84 14.63 -10.89
N SER A 222 14.02 14.90 -11.45
CA SER A 222 15.17 15.36 -10.69
C SER A 222 14.86 16.69 -10.01
N THR A 223 15.53 16.97 -8.89
CA THR A 223 15.46 18.27 -8.22
C THR A 223 15.88 19.46 -9.11
N ALA A 224 16.45 19.20 -10.30
CA ALA A 224 16.77 20.23 -11.29
C ALA A 224 15.53 20.68 -12.09
N ILE A 225 14.55 19.80 -12.31
CA ILE A 225 13.27 20.16 -12.98
C ILE A 225 12.35 20.92 -12.00
N MET A 226 12.41 20.59 -10.70
CA MET A 226 11.75 21.34 -9.61
C MET A 226 12.08 22.85 -9.63
N ARG A 227 13.19 23.26 -10.27
CA ARG A 227 13.68 24.65 -10.27
C ARG A 227 13.07 25.54 -11.33
N LYS A 228 12.53 25.00 -12.43
CA LYS A 228 12.22 25.85 -13.59
C LYS A 228 10.85 26.51 -13.52
N ASN A 229 9.77 25.82 -13.12
CA ASN A 229 8.41 26.40 -13.21
C ASN A 229 7.40 26.06 -12.10
N GLY A 230 7.72 25.27 -11.05
CA GLY A 230 6.91 25.14 -9.83
C GLY A 230 5.38 25.15 -9.98
N ASN A 231 4.84 24.53 -11.03
CA ASN A 231 3.43 24.62 -11.36
C ASN A 231 2.66 23.56 -10.55
N HIS A 232 1.61 23.93 -9.80
CA HIS A 232 0.49 23.04 -9.43
C HIS A 232 0.11 21.93 -10.45
N GLY A 233 0.14 22.16 -11.77
CA GLY A 233 -0.04 21.08 -12.77
C GLY A 233 1.06 20.01 -12.76
N GLU A 234 2.23 20.31 -12.19
CA GLU A 234 3.31 19.37 -11.89
C GLU A 234 3.14 18.75 -10.50
N TYR A 235 2.62 19.45 -9.49
CA TYR A 235 2.47 18.92 -8.12
C TYR A 235 1.00 18.65 -7.76
N GLY A 236 0.57 17.41 -8.00
CA GLY A 236 -0.72 16.91 -7.54
C GLY A 236 -0.79 16.79 -6.01
N GLU A 237 -1.99 16.96 -5.48
CA GLU A 237 -2.35 16.73 -4.09
C GLU A 237 -2.29 15.25 -3.73
N SER A 238 -1.80 14.95 -2.53
CA SER A 238 -1.77 13.58 -2.03
C SER A 238 -3.17 13.00 -1.86
N ILE A 239 -4.16 13.84 -1.56
CA ILE A 239 -5.58 13.48 -1.47
C ILE A 239 -6.36 14.40 -2.40
N GLN A 240 -6.79 13.88 -3.54
CA GLN A 240 -7.67 14.58 -4.46
C GLN A 240 -9.12 14.21 -4.18
N THR A 241 -9.97 15.22 -4.00
CA THR A 241 -11.41 15.07 -3.95
C THR A 241 -12.02 15.56 -5.25
N ASP A 242 -12.58 14.62 -6.00
CA ASP A 242 -12.97 14.85 -7.39
C ASP A 242 -14.40 14.36 -7.67
N TYR A 243 -14.87 14.70 -8.86
CA TYR A 243 -16.09 14.16 -9.42
C TYR A 243 -15.87 12.76 -9.99
N ALA A 244 -16.94 11.97 -10.10
CA ALA A 244 -16.93 10.74 -10.89
C ALA A 244 -16.88 11.08 -12.40
N ASN A 245 -15.76 11.61 -12.87
CA ASN A 245 -15.51 12.00 -14.26
C ASN A 245 -14.45 11.10 -14.91
N CYS A 246 -14.61 10.79 -16.19
CA CYS A 246 -13.60 10.07 -16.97
C CYS A 246 -12.32 10.89 -17.16
N ASN A 247 -12.39 12.22 -17.12
CA ASN A 247 -11.19 13.06 -17.19
C ASN A 247 -10.34 12.99 -15.91
N SER A 248 -10.95 12.71 -14.76
CA SER A 248 -10.25 12.61 -13.47
C SER A 248 -9.40 11.33 -13.37
N GLY A 249 -9.92 10.17 -13.79
CA GLY A 249 -9.20 8.91 -13.59
C GLY A 249 -7.97 8.70 -14.48
N GLY A 250 -7.91 9.40 -15.62
CA GLY A 250 -6.87 9.25 -16.64
C GLY A 250 -6.97 7.94 -17.45
N PRO A 251 -6.29 7.86 -18.62
CA PRO A 251 -6.50 6.79 -19.60
C PRO A 251 -6.27 5.37 -19.03
N GLY A 252 -5.27 5.21 -18.16
CA GLY A 252 -4.92 3.93 -17.56
C GLY A 252 -5.95 3.36 -16.59
N PHE A 253 -6.74 4.23 -15.93
CA PHE A 253 -7.80 3.83 -15.00
C PHE A 253 -9.17 3.74 -15.67
N ASN A 254 -9.45 4.60 -16.65
CA ASN A 254 -10.78 4.76 -17.25
C ASN A 254 -11.41 3.45 -17.75
N LYS A 255 -10.58 2.52 -18.23
CA LYS A 255 -11.04 1.18 -18.61
C LYS A 255 -11.73 0.39 -17.48
N TYR A 256 -11.35 0.60 -16.22
CA TYR A 256 -11.96 -0.04 -15.06
C TYR A 256 -13.26 0.65 -14.62
N GLY A 257 -13.41 1.94 -14.91
CA GLY A 257 -14.55 2.78 -14.50
C GLY A 257 -15.63 2.96 -15.58
N LYS A 258 -15.50 2.31 -16.75
CA LYS A 258 -16.44 2.44 -17.87
C LYS A 258 -17.88 2.22 -17.39
N GLY A 259 -18.77 3.17 -17.71
CA GLY A 259 -20.19 3.14 -17.30
C GLY A 259 -20.47 3.61 -15.88
N HIS A 260 -19.46 4.02 -15.11
CA HIS A 260 -19.62 4.46 -13.72
C HIS A 260 -19.30 5.94 -13.49
N PHE A 261 -18.73 6.62 -14.49
CA PHE A 261 -18.54 8.06 -14.51
C PHE A 261 -19.86 8.78 -14.81
N ASN A 262 -20.39 9.52 -13.83
CA ASN A 262 -21.69 10.18 -13.92
C ASN A 262 -21.69 11.59 -13.30
N GLY A 263 -20.51 12.15 -13.06
CA GLY A 263 -20.35 13.47 -12.43
C GLY A 263 -20.87 13.55 -10.99
N THR A 264 -20.98 12.43 -10.25
CA THR A 264 -21.26 12.53 -8.81
C THR A 264 -20.08 13.20 -8.10
N PRO A 265 -20.29 14.27 -7.29
CA PRO A 265 -19.19 14.87 -6.52
C PRO A 265 -18.78 13.98 -5.34
N SER A 266 -17.51 14.07 -4.95
CA SER A 266 -17.07 13.53 -3.67
C SER A 266 -17.68 14.30 -2.50
N THR A 267 -18.20 13.59 -1.49
CA THR A 267 -18.86 14.22 -0.32
C THR A 267 -18.57 13.48 0.98
N TYR A 268 -18.68 14.14 2.13
CA TYR A 268 -18.46 13.53 3.45
C TYR A 268 -17.05 12.88 3.55
N ILE A 269 -16.02 13.69 3.29
CA ILE A 269 -14.62 13.26 3.33
C ILE A 269 -13.99 13.82 4.60
N THR A 270 -13.45 12.93 5.44
CA THR A 270 -12.77 13.30 6.68
C THR A 270 -11.29 12.95 6.58
N VAL A 271 -10.45 13.96 6.70
CA VAL A 271 -8.99 13.85 6.70
C VAL A 271 -8.48 14.41 8.02
N THR A 272 -8.07 13.52 8.92
CA THR A 272 -7.76 13.92 10.29
C THR A 272 -6.61 13.18 10.95
N HIS A 273 -5.83 13.87 11.79
CA HIS A 273 -4.68 13.28 12.49
C HIS A 273 -3.59 12.77 11.53
N ASN A 274 -3.43 13.39 10.36
CA ASN A 274 -2.40 13.01 9.39
C ASN A 274 -1.21 13.98 9.43
N THR A 275 -0.06 13.51 8.96
CA THR A 275 1.15 14.32 8.84
C THR A 275 1.67 14.33 7.41
N TRP A 276 1.86 15.52 6.86
CA TRP A 276 2.66 15.77 5.64
C TRP A 276 4.01 16.34 6.05
N ALA A 277 5.08 15.70 5.62
CA ALA A 277 6.44 16.14 5.93
C ALA A 277 7.42 15.88 4.78
N PRO A 278 8.58 16.54 4.77
CA PRO A 278 9.61 16.25 3.78
C PRO A 278 10.19 14.85 3.98
N GLU A 279 10.72 14.30 2.89
CA GLU A 279 11.47 13.05 2.93
C GLU A 279 12.98 13.34 3.00
N TYR A 280 13.70 12.55 3.80
CA TYR A 280 15.14 12.70 4.02
C TYR A 280 15.86 11.37 3.82
N SER A 281 17.06 11.44 3.24
CA SER A 281 18.02 10.34 3.23
C SER A 281 19.17 10.73 4.16
N GLY A 282 19.15 10.20 5.38
CA GLY A 282 20.00 10.71 6.47
C GLY A 282 19.68 12.19 6.74
N ARG A 283 20.67 13.07 6.60
CA ARG A 283 20.50 14.53 6.74
C ARG A 283 20.14 15.24 5.43
N LYS A 284 20.22 14.55 4.29
CA LYS A 284 19.98 15.13 2.98
C LYS A 284 18.49 15.18 2.70
N LEU A 285 17.96 16.38 2.49
CA LEU A 285 16.59 16.56 2.01
C LEU A 285 16.44 15.94 0.61
N VAL A 286 15.53 14.98 0.48
CA VAL A 286 15.23 14.29 -0.78
C VAL A 286 14.06 14.96 -1.49
N SER A 287 12.99 15.25 -0.75
CA SER A 287 11.78 15.83 -1.32
C SER A 287 11.03 16.66 -0.27
N LEU A 288 10.40 17.76 -0.69
CA LEU A 288 9.53 18.56 0.18
C LEU A 288 8.21 17.84 0.43
N ALA A 289 7.46 18.26 1.45
CA ALA A 289 6.17 17.61 1.72
C ALA A 289 5.21 17.79 0.55
N GLN A 290 4.40 16.76 0.33
CA GLN A 290 3.36 16.79 -0.70
C GLN A 290 2.30 17.84 -0.37
N VAL A 291 1.63 18.33 -1.42
CA VAL A 291 0.37 19.06 -1.28
C VAL A 291 -0.64 18.14 -0.58
N ALA A 292 -1.28 18.62 0.48
CA ALA A 292 -2.01 17.75 1.39
C ALA A 292 -3.32 17.28 0.79
N ILE A 293 -4.20 18.22 0.49
CA ILE A 293 -5.53 17.93 -0.04
C ILE A 293 -5.98 19.03 -0.99
N GLY A 294 -6.71 18.61 -2.02
CA GLY A 294 -7.48 19.55 -2.78
C GLY A 294 -8.48 18.95 -3.74
N GLN A 295 -8.90 19.78 -4.68
CA GLN A 295 -9.99 19.51 -5.61
C GLN A 295 -9.60 20.02 -6.99
N HIS A 296 -9.87 19.23 -8.03
CA HIS A 296 -9.82 19.66 -9.42
C HIS A 296 -11.20 19.53 -10.08
N ASP A 297 -11.68 20.61 -10.70
CA ASP A 297 -12.88 20.53 -11.53
C ASP A 297 -12.57 20.31 -13.02
N THR A 298 -13.34 19.40 -13.63
CA THR A 298 -13.29 19.09 -15.06
C THR A 298 -14.68 19.00 -15.70
N ILE A 299 -15.77 19.37 -15.00
CA ILE A 299 -17.13 19.26 -15.54
C ILE A 299 -17.79 20.62 -15.71
N SER A 300 -17.75 21.14 -16.95
CA SER A 300 -18.31 22.43 -17.38
C SER A 300 -19.81 22.64 -17.13
N SER A 301 -20.58 21.62 -16.73
CA SER A 301 -22.05 21.68 -16.59
C SER A 301 -22.60 21.21 -15.23
N ASN A 302 -21.76 20.76 -14.30
CA ASN A 302 -22.24 20.15 -13.07
C ASN A 302 -22.51 21.19 -11.97
N ARG A 303 -23.79 21.36 -11.61
CA ARG A 303 -24.20 22.27 -10.52
C ARG A 303 -24.05 21.66 -9.12
N ARG A 304 -23.72 20.37 -9.02
CA ARG A 304 -23.51 19.70 -7.73
C ARG A 304 -22.07 19.93 -7.26
N MET A 305 -21.90 20.22 -5.98
CA MET A 305 -20.60 20.61 -5.41
C MET A 305 -19.98 19.47 -4.62
N ILE A 306 -18.65 19.41 -4.64
CA ILE A 306 -17.89 18.73 -3.59
C ILE A 306 -18.22 19.40 -2.26
N ALA A 307 -18.59 18.58 -1.28
CA ALA A 307 -19.20 19.10 -0.06
C ALA A 307 -18.98 18.23 1.18
N HIS A 308 -19.12 18.84 2.36
CA HIS A 308 -18.95 18.17 3.65
C HIS A 308 -17.54 17.59 3.79
N ILE A 309 -16.54 18.45 3.61
CA ILE A 309 -15.13 18.08 3.73
C ILE A 309 -14.62 18.58 5.08
N ASN A 310 -14.00 17.69 5.85
CA ASN A 310 -13.38 18.01 7.12
C ASN A 310 -11.87 17.70 7.08
N PHE A 311 -11.06 18.75 7.10
CA PHE A 311 -9.61 18.68 7.22
C PHE A 311 -9.22 19.20 8.62
N SER A 312 -9.03 18.28 9.57
CA SER A 312 -8.84 18.66 10.97
C SER A 312 -7.76 17.91 11.73
N TYR A 313 -7.09 18.56 12.68
CA TYR A 313 -6.03 17.94 13.50
C TYR A 313 -4.86 17.40 12.68
N ASN A 314 -4.55 18.03 11.54
CA ASN A 314 -3.44 17.62 10.68
C ASN A 314 -2.21 18.49 10.89
N THR A 315 -1.06 17.94 10.51
CA THR A 315 0.22 18.66 10.50
C THR A 315 0.81 18.68 9.09
N VAL A 316 1.10 19.86 8.57
CA VAL A 316 1.75 20.08 7.28
C VAL A 316 3.07 20.81 7.51
N LYS A 317 4.19 20.13 7.24
CA LYS A 317 5.54 20.67 7.45
C LYS A 317 6.25 20.84 6.12
N ASN A 318 6.75 22.04 5.86
CA ASN A 318 7.64 22.30 4.71
C ASN A 318 7.07 21.79 3.39
N ALA A 319 5.80 22.13 3.14
CA ALA A 319 5.13 21.83 1.88
C ALA A 319 5.88 22.42 0.70
N VAL A 320 5.76 21.77 -0.45
CA VAL A 320 6.35 22.27 -1.69
C VAL A 320 5.84 23.68 -2.01
N ARG A 321 6.76 24.54 -2.46
CA ARG A 321 6.38 25.82 -3.06
C ARG A 321 5.77 25.56 -4.41
N LEU A 322 4.53 25.95 -4.58
CA LEU A 322 3.89 26.05 -5.88
C LEU A 322 4.14 27.50 -6.37
N SER A 323 5.17 27.70 -7.19
CA SER A 323 5.57 29.01 -7.74
C SER A 323 5.76 28.93 -9.24
N GLY A 324 5.05 29.78 -9.99
CA GLY A 324 5.08 29.71 -11.45
C GLY A 324 4.35 30.81 -12.21
N MET A 325 3.55 31.67 -11.56
CA MET A 325 3.09 32.93 -12.16
C MET A 325 2.97 34.02 -11.08
N GLY A 326 3.90 34.97 -11.08
CA GLY A 326 3.80 36.17 -10.25
C GLY A 326 2.53 36.97 -10.56
N VAL A 327 2.00 37.69 -9.57
CA VAL A 327 0.88 38.67 -9.65
C VAL A 327 -0.45 38.19 -10.29
N ASP A 328 -0.54 37.00 -10.88
CA ASP A 328 -1.73 36.51 -11.57
C ASP A 328 -2.63 35.74 -10.60
N ILE A 329 -3.71 36.40 -10.18
CA ILE A 329 -4.85 35.91 -9.38
C ILE A 329 -5.57 34.66 -9.94
N LYS A 330 -5.02 34.04 -10.98
CA LYS A 330 -5.58 32.90 -11.74
C LYS A 330 -4.93 31.57 -11.38
N TYR A 331 -3.91 31.53 -10.53
CA TYR A 331 -3.24 30.29 -10.15
C TYR A 331 -3.70 29.77 -8.79
N PHE A 332 -4.05 28.49 -8.77
CA PHE A 332 -4.64 27.82 -7.64
C PHE A 332 -3.73 26.69 -7.19
N GLY A 333 -2.94 26.93 -6.14
CA GLY A 333 -2.01 25.94 -5.62
C GLY A 333 -1.58 26.30 -4.21
N ALA A 334 -2.06 25.53 -3.24
CA ALA A 334 -1.65 25.61 -1.85
C ALA A 334 -1.66 24.21 -1.22
N PRO A 335 -0.98 23.99 -0.08
CA PRO A 335 -1.03 22.73 0.64
C PRO A 335 -2.47 22.24 0.90
N VAL A 336 -3.38 23.17 1.18
CA VAL A 336 -4.83 22.91 1.20
C VAL A 336 -5.48 23.84 0.19
N HIS A 337 -6.17 23.29 -0.80
CA HIS A 337 -6.84 24.12 -1.78
C HIS A 337 -8.20 23.54 -2.17
N PHE A 338 -9.26 24.35 -2.14
CA PHE A 338 -10.57 23.93 -2.62
C PHE A 338 -11.17 24.95 -3.57
N GLU A 339 -11.74 24.41 -4.64
CA GLU A 339 -12.56 25.17 -5.57
C GLU A 339 -14.02 24.98 -5.18
N SER A 340 -14.90 25.93 -5.55
CA SER A 340 -16.37 25.77 -5.56
C SER A 340 -16.90 24.63 -4.68
N SER A 341 -16.82 24.84 -3.37
CA SER A 341 -17.12 23.82 -2.37
C SER A 341 -18.18 24.28 -1.38
N ARG A 342 -18.83 23.32 -0.72
CA ARG A 342 -19.85 23.61 0.30
C ARG A 342 -19.59 22.87 1.59
N ALA A 343 -19.76 23.53 2.73
CA ALA A 343 -19.55 22.90 4.05
C ALA A 343 -18.12 22.35 4.19
N LEU A 344 -17.13 23.23 3.98
CA LEU A 344 -15.72 22.93 4.16
C LEU A 344 -15.26 23.35 5.56
N THR A 345 -14.66 22.42 6.30
CA THR A 345 -14.10 22.65 7.63
C THR A 345 -12.59 22.43 7.61
N ILE A 346 -11.83 23.47 7.98
CA ILE A 346 -10.38 23.44 8.15
C ILE A 346 -10.09 23.85 9.60
N ASN A 347 -9.87 22.88 10.48
CA ASN A 347 -9.89 23.11 11.93
C ASN A 347 -8.74 22.45 12.69
N HIS A 348 -8.09 23.15 13.62
CA HIS A 348 -7.02 22.57 14.47
C HIS A 348 -5.83 22.01 13.68
N ASN A 349 -5.46 22.61 12.54
CA ASN A 349 -4.29 22.18 11.78
C ASN A 349 -3.05 23.00 12.13
N THR A 350 -1.88 22.39 11.99
CA THR A 350 -0.57 23.04 12.13
C THR A 350 0.13 23.09 10.78
N PHE A 351 0.46 24.29 10.32
CA PHE A 351 1.25 24.56 9.13
C PHE A 351 2.59 25.16 9.57
N SER A 352 3.70 24.53 9.19
CA SER A 352 5.03 24.93 9.64
C SER A 352 6.05 24.89 8.50
N THR A 353 6.61 26.04 8.15
CA THR A 353 7.60 26.17 7.08
C THR A 353 8.97 26.57 7.65
N THR A 354 9.77 25.62 8.10
CA THR A 354 11.12 25.88 8.64
C THR A 354 12.22 25.92 7.58
N LEU A 355 11.95 25.44 6.36
CA LEU A 355 12.92 25.41 5.27
C LEU A 355 12.73 26.59 4.31
N LYS A 356 13.79 27.36 4.07
CA LYS A 356 13.81 28.48 3.11
C LYS A 356 13.36 28.09 1.69
N ARG A 357 13.48 26.81 1.31
CA ARG A 357 13.09 26.34 -0.02
C ARG A 357 11.63 25.87 -0.14
N ALA A 358 10.92 25.68 0.98
CA ALA A 358 9.54 25.20 1.00
C ALA A 358 8.53 26.32 0.75
N ARG A 359 8.74 27.50 1.36
CA ARG A 359 8.04 28.79 1.15
C ARG A 359 6.75 28.73 0.29
N PRO A 360 5.67 28.08 0.74
CA PRO A 360 4.39 28.14 0.04
C PRO A 360 3.88 29.59 0.02
N GLU A 361 3.16 29.98 -1.03
CA GLU A 361 2.64 31.35 -1.14
C GLU A 361 1.47 31.61 -0.20
N ASN A 362 0.61 30.60 -0.05
CA ASN A 362 -0.44 30.50 0.94
C ASN A 362 -0.48 29.05 1.45
N ASP A 363 -0.93 28.85 2.70
CA ASP A 363 -1.17 27.51 3.23
C ASP A 363 -2.56 26.99 2.82
N ILE A 364 -3.53 27.91 2.71
CA ILE A 364 -4.91 27.63 2.33
C ILE A 364 -5.35 28.54 1.20
N ILE A 365 -5.89 27.97 0.12
CA ILE A 365 -6.57 28.73 -0.94
C ILE A 365 -8.00 28.21 -1.11
N ILE A 366 -8.98 29.11 -1.03
CA ILE A 366 -10.36 28.82 -1.43
C ILE A 366 -10.72 29.69 -2.62
N SER A 367 -11.16 29.06 -3.72
CA SER A 367 -11.36 29.76 -4.98
C SER A 367 -12.72 29.48 -5.63
N ASN A 368 -13.19 30.46 -6.40
CA ASN A 368 -14.24 30.34 -7.41
C ASN A 368 -13.71 30.95 -8.71
N GLN A 369 -12.69 30.30 -9.27
CA GLN A 369 -12.00 30.79 -10.47
C GLN A 369 -12.68 30.38 -11.78
N TYR A 370 -13.31 29.21 -11.80
CA TYR A 370 -13.93 28.65 -12.99
C TYR A 370 -15.36 29.17 -13.17
N GLY A 371 -15.60 29.81 -14.32
CA GLY A 371 -16.82 30.57 -14.61
C GLY A 371 -18.11 29.76 -14.70
N HIS A 372 -18.00 28.44 -14.81
CA HIS A 372 -19.14 27.53 -14.86
C HIS A 372 -19.53 26.98 -13.48
N MET A 373 -18.68 27.17 -12.47
CA MET A 373 -18.84 26.53 -11.17
C MET A 373 -19.77 27.32 -10.23
N PRO A 374 -20.57 26.63 -9.40
CA PRO A 374 -21.43 27.27 -8.41
C PRO A 374 -20.64 28.01 -7.32
N HIS A 375 -21.31 28.90 -6.59
CA HIS A 375 -20.70 29.73 -5.55
C HIS A 375 -20.26 28.91 -4.33
N THR A 376 -19.04 29.13 -3.82
CA THR A 376 -18.58 28.52 -2.57
C THR A 376 -19.39 29.06 -1.38
N THR A 377 -19.84 28.16 -0.51
CA THR A 377 -20.64 28.51 0.66
C THR A 377 -20.27 27.71 1.91
N ALA A 378 -20.50 28.28 3.09
CA ALA A 378 -20.31 27.61 4.39
C ALA A 378 -18.89 27.04 4.57
N VAL A 379 -17.91 27.95 4.65
CA VAL A 379 -16.50 27.60 4.89
C VAL A 379 -16.13 27.99 6.33
N SER A 380 -15.46 27.10 7.04
CA SER A 380 -15.04 27.31 8.43
C SER A 380 -13.55 27.05 8.55
N ILE A 381 -12.76 28.10 8.81
CA ILE A 381 -11.31 28.03 9.00
C ILE A 381 -10.98 28.48 10.43
N GLN A 382 -10.76 27.53 11.34
CA GLN A 382 -10.68 27.84 12.76
C GLN A 382 -9.52 27.13 13.49
N ASN A 383 -8.99 27.77 14.53
CA ASN A 383 -8.01 27.15 15.44
C ASN A 383 -6.75 26.60 14.74
N ASN A 384 -6.36 27.15 13.59
CA ASN A 384 -5.16 26.71 12.88
C ASN A 384 -3.94 27.54 13.33
N SER A 385 -2.76 26.93 13.29
CA SER A 385 -1.49 27.59 13.57
C SER A 385 -0.62 27.61 12.30
N PHE A 386 -0.08 28.77 11.98
CA PHE A 386 0.82 28.99 10.84
C PHE A 386 2.14 29.58 11.35
N THR A 387 3.28 28.95 11.01
CA THR A 387 4.63 29.35 11.47
C THR A 387 5.70 29.20 10.38
N GLY A 388 6.82 29.93 10.52
CA GLY A 388 8.04 29.75 9.73
C GLY A 388 8.20 30.68 8.52
N TYR A 389 9.17 30.40 7.63
CA TYR A 389 9.54 31.23 6.48
C TYR A 389 8.36 31.63 5.60
N HIS A 390 8.08 32.93 5.61
CA HIS A 390 6.93 33.54 4.97
C HIS A 390 7.17 33.81 3.46
N ALA A 391 6.13 33.61 2.66
CA ALA A 391 5.95 34.29 1.39
C ALA A 391 5.19 35.61 1.60
N THR A 392 5.29 36.52 0.65
CA THR A 392 4.81 37.92 0.67
C THR A 392 3.27 38.09 0.72
N HIS A 393 2.49 37.01 0.88
CA HIS A 393 1.03 37.02 0.73
C HIS A 393 0.29 36.92 2.07
N SER A 394 -0.26 35.76 2.41
CA SER A 394 -1.09 35.53 3.61
C SER A 394 -1.25 34.05 3.90
N ALA A 395 -1.66 33.68 5.12
CA ALA A 395 -1.96 32.28 5.47
C ALA A 395 -3.07 31.71 4.58
N ILE A 396 -4.13 32.50 4.41
CA ILE A 396 -5.34 32.17 3.68
C ILE A 396 -5.50 33.13 2.50
N GLN A 397 -5.89 32.61 1.34
CA GLN A 397 -6.36 33.42 0.22
C GLN A 397 -7.76 32.99 -0.21
N LEU A 398 -8.65 33.99 -0.37
CA LEU A 398 -9.96 33.83 -0.98
C LEU A 398 -9.99 34.53 -2.32
N TYR A 399 -10.38 33.83 -3.38
CA TYR A 399 -10.48 34.41 -4.72
C TYR A 399 -11.82 34.08 -5.38
N ALA A 400 -12.64 35.11 -5.64
CA ALA A 400 -13.85 34.98 -6.44
C ALA A 400 -13.72 35.75 -7.76
N ARG A 401 -13.81 35.04 -8.89
CA ARG A 401 -13.89 35.68 -10.22
C ARG A 401 -15.15 36.54 -10.32
N ARG A 402 -15.12 37.59 -11.16
CA ARG A 402 -16.30 38.42 -11.51
C ARG A 402 -17.50 37.52 -11.87
N GLY A 403 -18.66 37.80 -11.27
CA GLY A 403 -19.88 36.99 -11.42
C GLY A 403 -20.01 35.83 -10.43
N HIS A 404 -18.95 35.47 -9.70
CA HIS A 404 -18.97 34.43 -8.67
C HIS A 404 -18.78 35.01 -7.28
N SER A 405 -18.94 34.19 -6.25
CA SER A 405 -18.81 34.62 -4.87
C SER A 405 -18.38 33.49 -3.94
N ILE A 406 -17.66 33.86 -2.88
CA ILE A 406 -17.37 32.98 -1.74
C ILE A 406 -18.06 33.59 -0.51
N LYS A 407 -19.13 32.96 -0.02
CA LYS A 407 -19.97 33.52 1.07
C LYS A 407 -20.04 32.60 2.28
N GLY A 408 -20.36 33.16 3.44
CA GLY A 408 -20.49 32.39 4.68
C GLY A 408 -19.17 31.78 5.14
N VAL A 409 -18.06 32.51 4.97
CA VAL A 409 -16.76 32.12 5.50
C VAL A 409 -16.66 32.57 6.96
N LYS A 410 -16.31 31.66 7.86
CA LYS A 410 -16.03 31.91 9.28
C LYS A 410 -14.55 31.69 9.56
N VAL A 411 -13.84 32.71 10.01
CA VAL A 411 -12.39 32.66 10.29
C VAL A 411 -12.14 33.00 11.75
N ARG A 412 -11.79 32.03 12.60
CA ARG A 412 -11.72 32.25 14.06
C ARG A 412 -10.48 31.64 14.68
N LYS A 413 -9.88 32.33 15.67
CA LYS A 413 -8.82 31.78 16.54
C LYS A 413 -7.63 31.17 15.77
N ASN A 414 -7.22 31.76 14.65
CA ASN A 414 -6.06 31.29 13.89
C ASN A 414 -4.80 32.06 14.31
N ALA A 415 -3.71 31.37 14.60
CA ALA A 415 -2.43 31.96 15.01
C ALA A 415 -1.47 32.06 13.81
N THR A 416 -0.95 33.25 13.51
CA THR A 416 -0.16 33.49 12.28
C THR A 416 1.30 33.88 12.51
N HIS A 417 1.73 34.07 13.76
CA HIS A 417 3.12 34.33 14.15
C HIS A 417 3.84 35.35 13.23
N GLY A 418 3.21 36.50 12.99
CA GLY A 418 3.74 37.58 12.15
C GLY A 418 3.26 37.59 10.69
N MET A 419 2.49 36.59 10.24
CA MET A 419 1.92 36.54 8.90
C MET A 419 0.55 37.22 8.82
N CYS A 420 0.26 37.88 7.68
CA CYS A 420 -1.10 38.32 7.36
C CYS A 420 -2.03 37.10 7.32
N LEU A 421 -3.10 37.11 8.11
CA LEU A 421 -3.99 35.95 8.20
C LEU A 421 -4.69 35.65 6.87
N ILE A 422 -5.25 36.66 6.22
CA ILE A 422 -6.14 36.45 5.08
C ILE A 422 -6.07 37.60 4.06
N LYS A 423 -5.95 37.25 2.78
CA LYS A 423 -6.17 38.15 1.64
C LYS A 423 -7.42 37.71 0.87
N ARG A 424 -8.15 38.70 0.36
CA ARG A 424 -9.47 38.51 -0.25
C ARG A 424 -9.54 39.24 -1.58
N TYR A 425 -10.10 38.59 -2.59
CA TYR A 425 -10.24 39.12 -3.94
C TYR A 425 -11.64 38.84 -4.48
N GLY A 426 -12.26 39.84 -5.11
CA GLY A 426 -13.61 39.75 -5.65
C GLY A 426 -14.70 39.65 -4.57
N ASN A 427 -15.87 39.14 -4.95
CA ASN A 427 -17.05 39.08 -4.07
C ASN A 427 -16.90 37.99 -3.00
N THR A 428 -16.32 38.37 -1.86
CA THR A 428 -16.06 37.47 -0.73
C THR A 428 -16.63 38.03 0.57
N THR A 429 -17.32 37.20 1.35
CA THR A 429 -17.91 37.60 2.64
C THR A 429 -17.33 36.75 3.75
N VAL A 430 -16.65 37.39 4.69
CA VAL A 430 -15.95 36.76 5.82
C VAL A 430 -16.47 37.33 7.13
N SER A 431 -16.72 36.45 8.09
CA SER A 431 -17.00 36.76 9.49
C SER A 431 -15.83 36.29 10.34
N TYR A 432 -15.38 37.15 11.26
CA TYR A 432 -14.26 36.89 12.15
C TYR A 432 -14.70 36.34 13.52
#